data_AF-A0AA47EEB3-F1
#
_entry.id   AF-A0AA47EEB3-F1
#
_cell.length_a   1.000
_cell.length_b   1.000
_cell.length_c   1.000
_cell.angle_alpha   90.00
_cell.angle_beta   90.00
_cell.angle_gamma   90.00
#
_symmetry.space_group_name_H-M   'P 1'
#
loop_
_entity.id
_entity.type
_entity.pdbx_description
1 polymer ?
#
loop_
_entity_poly.entity_id
_entity_poly.type
_entity_poly.pdbx_seq_one_letter_code
_entity_poly.pdbx_strand_id
1 'polypeptide(L)'
;MMNYYMIKILNELVSDERINSLSGVAKDNNRKVYIEGNEYQEYSLDLIFLVDTDDLFKKTIAFTITTNSFSSKIEVIKHCTTISQIFSRKQIKDVTNYIIDKILEFKNNNQNNQYLNLLNA
;
A
#
# COMPACT_ATOMS: atom_id res chain seq x y z
N MET A 1 -6.65 -17.53 9.71
CA MET A 1 -5.90 -17.64 8.44
C MET A 1 -5.98 -16.39 7.54
N MET A 2 -6.75 -15.33 7.89
CA MET A 2 -7.10 -14.26 6.94
C MET A 2 -6.22 -12.98 6.94
N ASN A 3 -5.31 -12.78 7.92
CA ASN A 3 -4.45 -11.58 7.94
C ASN A 3 -3.11 -11.76 7.17
N TYR A 4 -2.61 -13.00 7.08
CA TYR A 4 -1.32 -13.29 6.42
C TYR A 4 -1.32 -12.90 4.93
N TYR A 5 -2.43 -13.10 4.24
CA TYR A 5 -2.57 -12.76 2.82
C TYR A 5 -2.57 -11.25 2.57
N MET A 6 -3.29 -10.46 3.37
CA MET A 6 -3.31 -9.01 3.20
C MET A 6 -1.94 -8.41 3.52
N ILE A 7 -1.27 -8.92 4.56
CA ILE A 7 0.12 -8.56 4.86
C ILE A 7 1.05 -8.95 3.69
N LYS A 8 0.83 -10.11 3.05
CA LYS A 8 1.60 -10.51 1.85
C LYS A 8 1.45 -9.53 0.70
N ILE A 9 0.23 -9.03 0.42
CA ILE A 9 0.01 -7.98 -0.60
C ILE A 9 0.84 -6.73 -0.27
N LEU A 10 0.87 -6.30 0.99
CA LEU A 10 1.63 -5.13 1.40
C LEU A 10 3.15 -5.35 1.28
N ASN A 11 3.63 -6.55 1.61
CA ASN A 11 5.03 -6.91 1.44
C ASN A 11 5.44 -6.99 -0.05
N GLU A 12 4.57 -7.52 -0.91
CA GLU A 12 4.77 -7.50 -2.37
C GLU A 12 4.81 -6.08 -2.92
N LEU A 13 3.98 -5.17 -2.39
CA LEU A 13 3.99 -3.75 -2.74
C LEU A 13 5.32 -3.06 -2.38
N VAL A 14 5.88 -3.33 -1.20
CA VAL A 14 7.21 -2.81 -0.81
C VAL A 14 8.33 -3.44 -1.62
N SER A 15 8.15 -4.65 -2.11
CA SER A 15 9.16 -5.35 -2.92
C SER A 15 9.10 -4.99 -4.41
N ASP A 16 8.07 -4.25 -4.85
CA ASP A 16 7.90 -3.86 -6.26
C ASP A 16 9.04 -2.95 -6.72
N GLU A 17 9.80 -3.39 -7.73
CA GLU A 17 10.98 -2.68 -8.23
C GLU A 17 10.67 -1.27 -8.70
N ARG A 18 9.46 -1.04 -9.25
CA ARG A 18 9.08 0.28 -9.72
C ARG A 18 8.64 1.17 -8.55
N ILE A 19 7.96 0.67 -7.53
CA ILE A 19 7.76 1.41 -6.27
C ILE A 19 9.10 1.74 -5.63
N ASN A 20 10.03 0.80 -5.59
CA ASN A 20 11.39 1.04 -5.09
C ASN A 20 12.21 2.00 -5.97
N SER A 21 11.95 2.04 -7.28
CA SER A 21 12.53 3.04 -8.19
C SER A 21 11.94 4.44 -7.98
N LEU A 22 10.70 4.52 -7.48
CA LEU A 22 10.11 5.73 -6.94
C LEU A 22 10.70 5.99 -5.56
N SER A 23 11.96 6.39 -5.52
CA SER A 23 12.43 7.49 -4.69
C SER A 23 11.42 7.99 -3.64
N GLY A 24 11.40 7.31 -2.50
CA GLY A 24 10.38 7.44 -1.48
C GLY A 24 10.75 6.65 -0.24
N VAL A 25 9.93 6.75 0.78
CA VAL A 25 10.12 6.01 2.04
C VAL A 25 8.93 5.11 2.27
N ALA A 26 9.18 3.82 2.46
CA ALA A 26 8.22 2.86 2.99
C ALA A 26 8.47 2.70 4.49
N LYS A 27 7.41 2.81 5.31
CA LYS A 27 7.45 2.48 6.74
C LYS A 27 6.33 1.51 7.04
N ASP A 28 6.70 0.34 7.52
CA ASP A 28 5.77 -0.60 8.12
C ASP A 28 5.53 -0.24 9.58
N ASN A 29 4.29 -0.42 10.02
CA ASN A 29 3.92 -0.28 11.40
C ASN A 29 2.85 -1.33 11.74
N ASN A 30 2.93 -1.86 12.94
CA ASN A 30 2.04 -2.90 13.43
C ASN A 30 1.57 -2.52 14.83
N ARG A 31 0.25 -2.48 15.03
CA ARG A 31 -0.33 -2.13 16.32
C ARG A 31 -1.55 -2.97 16.66
N LYS A 32 -1.76 -3.15 17.96
CA LYS A 32 -2.99 -3.71 18.51
C LYS A 32 -4.07 -2.63 18.56
N VAL A 33 -5.26 -2.93 18.07
CA VAL A 33 -6.42 -2.04 18.08
C VAL A 33 -7.56 -2.73 18.81
N TYR A 34 -8.25 -2.00 19.69
CA TYR A 34 -9.38 -2.50 20.46
C TYR A 34 -10.67 -1.87 19.96
N ILE A 35 -11.58 -2.69 19.41
CA ILE A 35 -12.90 -2.25 18.93
C ILE A 35 -13.95 -3.14 19.58
N GLU A 36 -14.94 -2.53 20.23
CA GLU A 36 -16.07 -3.24 20.86
C GLU A 36 -15.62 -4.36 21.82
N GLY A 37 -14.54 -4.14 22.56
CA GLY A 37 -13.99 -5.12 23.51
C GLY A 37 -13.16 -6.25 22.89
N ASN A 38 -13.02 -6.28 21.57
CA ASN A 38 -12.20 -7.27 20.86
C ASN A 38 -10.85 -6.67 20.44
N GLU A 39 -9.78 -7.46 20.57
CA GLU A 39 -8.43 -7.11 20.12
C GLU A 39 -8.20 -7.57 18.68
N TYR A 40 -7.67 -6.67 17.85
CA TYR A 40 -7.27 -6.98 16.48
C TYR A 40 -5.86 -6.45 16.19
N GLN A 41 -5.17 -7.13 15.27
CA GLN A 41 -3.88 -6.67 14.76
C GLN A 41 -4.11 -5.84 13.51
N GLU A 42 -3.64 -4.61 13.53
CA GLU A 42 -3.63 -3.69 12.41
C GLU A 42 -2.20 -3.52 11.90
N TYR A 43 -2.03 -3.77 10.61
CA TYR A 43 -0.79 -3.51 9.90
C TYR A 43 -1.01 -2.32 8.98
N SER A 44 -0.10 -1.34 9.04
CA SER A 44 -0.12 -0.18 8.17
C SER A 44 1.20 -0.05 7.43
N LEU A 45 1.11 0.33 6.16
CA LEU A 45 2.23 0.67 5.31
C LEU A 45 2.10 2.13 4.87
N ASP A 46 3.04 2.96 5.31
CA ASP A 46 3.15 4.35 4.88
C ASP A 46 4.14 4.45 3.72
N LEU A 47 3.68 4.94 2.57
CA LEU A 47 4.48 5.21 1.39
C LEU A 47 4.53 6.71 1.13
N ILE A 48 5.73 7.30 1.06
CA ILE A 48 5.92 8.74 0.87
C ILE A 48 6.71 8.98 -0.41
N PHE A 49 6.20 9.81 -1.33
CA PHE A 49 6.80 10.13 -2.63
C PHE A 49 6.83 11.64 -2.90
N LEU A 50 7.81 12.09 -3.69
CA LEU A 50 7.83 13.43 -4.27
C LEU A 50 7.23 13.39 -5.68
N VAL A 51 6.40 14.37 -5.99
CA VAL A 51 5.65 14.42 -7.25
C VAL A 51 5.60 15.83 -7.79
N ASP A 52 5.67 15.95 -9.11
CA ASP A 52 5.56 17.23 -9.79
C ASP A 52 4.11 17.67 -9.83
N THR A 53 3.90 18.97 -9.61
CA THR A 53 2.62 19.63 -9.88
C THR A 53 2.76 20.55 -11.08
N ASP A 54 1.63 20.88 -11.71
CA ASP A 54 1.58 21.66 -12.95
C ASP A 54 2.26 23.05 -12.85
N ASP A 55 2.59 23.52 -11.64
CA ASP A 55 3.07 24.87 -11.35
C ASP A 55 4.58 24.98 -11.01
N LEU A 56 5.51 24.20 -11.59
CA LEU A 56 6.95 24.22 -11.25
C LEU A 56 7.29 23.85 -9.77
N PHE A 57 6.28 23.68 -8.92
CA PHE A 57 6.40 23.27 -7.53
C PHE A 57 6.34 21.75 -7.40
N LYS A 58 7.16 21.21 -6.50
CA LYS A 58 7.11 19.81 -6.10
C LYS A 58 6.24 19.69 -4.85
N LYS A 59 5.37 18.69 -4.81
CA LYS A 59 4.59 18.34 -3.62
C LYS A 59 4.96 16.95 -3.14
N THR A 60 4.80 16.72 -1.85
CA THR A 60 4.92 15.38 -1.28
C THR A 60 3.54 14.75 -1.26
N ILE A 61 3.44 13.53 -1.77
CA ILE A 61 2.25 12.69 -1.64
C ILE A 61 2.61 11.52 -0.74
N ALA A 62 1.74 11.22 0.22
CA ALA A 62 1.88 10.07 1.09
C ALA A 62 0.63 9.20 0.99
N PHE A 63 0.81 7.90 1.15
CA PHE A 63 -0.26 6.92 1.21
C PHE A 63 -0.12 6.17 2.52
N THR A 64 -1.19 6.09 3.29
CA THR A 64 -1.30 5.15 4.41
C THR A 64 -2.20 4.01 3.95
N ILE A 65 -1.63 2.81 3.89
CA ILE A 65 -2.33 1.60 3.46
C ILE A 65 -2.49 0.71 4.69
N THR A 66 -3.72 0.55 5.16
CA THR A 66 -4.05 -0.20 6.37
C THR A 66 -4.79 -1.48 6.05
N THR A 67 -4.47 -2.54 6.80
CA THR A 67 -5.27 -3.76 6.84
C THR A 67 -5.33 -4.29 8.25
N ASN A 68 -6.43 -4.94 8.60
CA ASN A 68 -6.59 -5.53 9.92
C ASN A 68 -7.27 -6.90 9.86
N SER A 69 -7.09 -7.67 10.93
CA SER A 69 -7.67 -9.01 11.06
C SER A 69 -9.19 -9.04 11.21
N PHE A 70 -9.85 -7.89 11.41
CA PHE A 70 -11.28 -7.80 11.64
C PHE A 70 -12.07 -7.68 10.33
N SER A 71 -11.77 -6.67 9.51
CA SER A 71 -12.55 -6.34 8.32
C SER A 71 -12.09 -7.11 7.08
N SER A 72 -10.87 -7.67 7.10
CA SER A 72 -10.24 -8.29 5.92
C SER A 72 -10.27 -7.38 4.69
N LYS A 73 -10.20 -6.07 4.90
CA LYS A 73 -10.14 -5.04 3.85
C LYS A 73 -8.75 -4.39 3.84
N ILE A 74 -8.38 -3.88 2.68
CA ILE A 74 -7.27 -2.95 2.52
C ILE A 74 -7.89 -1.57 2.36
N GLU A 75 -7.55 -0.66 3.26
CA GLU A 75 -7.92 0.74 3.18
C GLU A 75 -6.71 1.54 2.70
N VAL A 76 -6.91 2.43 1.72
CA VAL A 76 -5.85 3.26 1.14
C VAL A 76 -6.25 4.71 1.34
N ILE A 77 -5.48 5.44 2.13
CA ILE A 77 -5.71 6.87 2.39
C ILE A 77 -4.58 7.65 1.74
N LYS A 78 -4.96 8.58 0.84
CA LYS A 78 -4.01 9.48 0.18
C LYS A 78 -3.92 10.79 0.96
N HIS A 79 -2.70 11.17 1.32
CA HIS A 79 -2.35 12.41 1.99
C HIS A 79 -1.54 13.29 1.05
N CYS A 80 -1.88 14.58 0.97
CA CYS A 80 -1.07 15.57 0.27
C CYS A 80 -0.42 16.48 1.32
N THR A 81 0.91 16.59 1.32
CA THR A 81 1.66 17.42 2.27
C THR A 81 2.70 18.30 1.56
N THR A 82 3.06 19.40 2.20
CA THR A 82 4.14 20.31 1.79
C THR A 82 5.47 19.98 2.47
N ILE A 83 5.49 19.05 3.42
CA ILE A 83 6.71 18.68 4.16
C ILE A 83 7.65 17.89 3.26
N SER A 84 8.89 18.36 3.17
CA SER A 84 9.90 17.90 2.23
C SER A 84 10.61 16.64 2.76
N GLN A 85 10.22 15.47 2.27
CA GLN A 85 11.12 14.33 2.19
C GLN A 85 11.25 13.98 0.70
N ILE A 86 12.49 14.07 0.21
CA ILE A 86 12.86 14.05 -1.21
C ILE A 86 12.60 12.61 -1.72
N PHE A 87 12.20 12.35 -2.98
CA PHE A 87 13.06 11.93 -4.11
C PHE A 87 12.20 11.70 -5.42
N SER A 88 12.84 11.67 -6.62
CA SER A 88 12.37 11.51 -8.04
C SER A 88 11.10 12.24 -8.56
N ARG A 89 10.95 12.28 -9.90
CA ARG A 89 10.02 13.13 -10.67
C ARG A 89 8.95 12.30 -11.39
N LYS A 90 7.70 12.35 -10.92
CA LYS A 90 6.50 11.73 -11.53
C LYS A 90 5.25 12.57 -11.24
N GLN A 91 4.20 12.46 -12.06
CA GLN A 91 2.92 13.12 -11.79
C GLN A 91 2.14 12.41 -10.66
N ILE A 92 1.39 13.18 -9.87
CA ILE A 92 0.54 12.68 -8.76
C ILE A 92 -0.39 11.54 -9.21
N LYS A 93 -1.06 11.74 -10.35
CA LYS A 93 -2.07 10.81 -10.86
C LYS A 93 -1.47 9.46 -11.21
N ASP A 94 -0.29 9.46 -11.83
CA ASP A 94 0.41 8.25 -12.25
C ASP A 94 0.85 7.41 -11.05
N VAL A 95 1.36 8.05 -9.99
CA VAL A 95 1.76 7.36 -8.75
C VAL A 95 0.54 6.78 -8.05
N THR A 96 -0.54 7.55 -7.96
CA THR A 96 -1.80 7.11 -7.33
C THR A 96 -2.39 5.90 -8.06
N ASN A 97 -2.51 5.98 -9.39
CA ASN A 97 -3.06 4.90 -10.20
C ASN A 97 -2.18 3.65 -10.10
N TYR A 98 -0.86 3.80 -10.16
CA TYR A 98 0.06 2.68 -10.08
C TYR A 98 -0.07 1.89 -8.77
N ILE A 99 -0.17 2.58 -7.63
CA ILE A 99 -0.33 1.93 -6.32
C ILE A 99 -1.65 1.16 -6.26
N ILE A 100 -2.75 1.77 -6.72
CA ILE A 100 -4.07 1.13 -6.74
C ILE A 100 -4.06 -0.10 -7.65
N ASP A 101 -3.52 0.04 -8.87
CA ASP A 101 -3.45 -1.03 -9.85
C ASP A 101 -2.63 -2.22 -9.33
N LYS A 102 -1.50 -1.97 -8.65
CA LYS A 102 -0.68 -3.04 -8.06
C LYS A 102 -1.39 -3.78 -6.94
N ILE A 103 -2.09 -3.07 -6.05
CA ILE A 103 -2.90 -3.72 -5.00
C ILE A 103 -3.97 -4.63 -5.62
N LEU A 104 -4.64 -4.18 -6.68
CA LEU A 104 -5.63 -4.98 -7.40
C LEU A 104 -5.00 -6.18 -8.13
N GLU A 105 -3.84 -5.98 -8.77
CA GLU A 105 -3.08 -7.04 -9.45
C GLU A 105 -2.68 -8.15 -8.48
N PHE A 106 -2.04 -7.81 -7.34
CA PHE A 106 -1.63 -8.78 -6.33
C PHE A 106 -2.81 -9.52 -5.71
N LYS A 107 -3.96 -8.83 -5.58
CA LYS A 107 -5.21 -9.45 -5.13
C LYS A 107 -5.71 -10.49 -6.14
N ASN A 108 -5.75 -10.13 -7.43
CA ASN A 108 -6.27 -11.01 -8.48
C ASN A 108 -5.33 -12.19 -8.77
N ASN A 109 -4.02 -11.97 -8.81
CA ASN A 109 -3.02 -13.02 -9.04
C ASN A 109 -3.02 -14.07 -7.93
N ASN A 110 -3.18 -13.66 -6.66
CA ASN A 110 -3.29 -14.62 -5.56
C ASN A 110 -4.63 -15.37 -5.56
N GLN A 111 -5.75 -14.74 -5.94
CA GLN A 111 -7.02 -15.45 -6.13
C GLN A 111 -6.89 -16.52 -7.22
N ASN A 112 -6.30 -16.18 -8.37
CA ASN A 112 -6.06 -17.13 -9.46
C ASN A 112 -5.15 -18.28 -9.03
N ASN A 113 -4.10 -18.02 -8.25
CA ASN A 113 -3.21 -19.06 -7.72
C ASN A 113 -3.89 -19.97 -6.69
N GLN A 114 -4.82 -19.43 -5.87
CA GLN A 114 -5.63 -20.26 -4.97
C GLN A 114 -6.60 -21.16 -5.75
N TYR A 115 -7.24 -20.64 -6.80
CA TYR A 115 -8.09 -21.45 -7.69
C TYR A 115 -7.30 -22.55 -8.43
N LEU A 116 -6.10 -22.23 -8.95
CA LEU A 116 -5.22 -23.21 -9.59
C LEU A 116 -4.77 -24.31 -8.63
N ASN A 117 -4.45 -23.97 -7.39
CA ASN A 117 -4.09 -24.96 -6.37
C ASN A 117 -5.28 -25.84 -5.93
N LEU A 118 -6.52 -25.35 -6.01
CA LEU A 118 -7.74 -26.14 -5.76
C LEU A 118 -8.11 -27.05 -6.93
N LEU A 119 -7.76 -26.68 -8.16
CA LEU A 119 -7.97 -27.53 -9.35
C LEU A 119 -6.92 -28.64 -9.50
N ASN A 120 -5.74 -28.45 -8.89
CA ASN A 120 -4.63 -29.39 -8.93
C ASN A 120 -4.51 -30.27 -7.67
N ALA A 121 -5.43 -30.13 -6.70
CA ALA A 121 -5.52 -30.93 -5.48
C ALA A 121 -6.65 -31.95 -5.59
#